data_AF-A0A1G8VZE6-F1
#
_entry.id   AF-A0A1G8VZE6-F1
#
_cell.length_a   1.000
_cell.length_b   1.000
_cell.length_c   1.000
_cell.angle_alpha   90.00
_cell.angle_beta   90.00
_cell.angle_gamma   90.00
#
_symmetry.space_group_name_H-M   'P 1'
#
loop_
_entity.id
_entity.type
_entity.pdbx_description
1 polymer ?
#
loop_
_entity_poly.entity_id
_entity_poly.type
_entity_poly.pdbx_seq_one_letter_code
_entity_poly.pdbx_strand_id
1 'polypeptide(L)'
;MSVSALRLRENLSVAFQRGKGSEQRTGPLGAPAVAGDDPPAVYDYLGDMQLRFMFTAPDGTQAVAKEADLQRLNLTPELAMTQATVNTRRARGAPKHALFGQSVYQFTGRGNADTDASYLLDRGFWRTQLQAFPKGVVAAIPRRGSLFFADAGDSAATEELARMASRLHHAASEHRVSNFLYIFGARGWEILGTLPAEAPAPNSAAGGRPRPGSRQPARESVEPYEEQELSLSLVASGQKTVIYCLIANFVLSAAARGGSIPPLIASALYIATAAVSLFGIVRICSGLGHGTSGKVLFMVLAFVPLVNLIALVYLSARTNRLLRAAGWRVGLLGAKAS
;
A
#
# COMPACT_ATOMS: atom_id res chain seq x y z
N MET A 1 -8.36 -10.22 -36.06
CA MET A 1 -8.56 -9.40 -34.85
C MET A 1 -8.06 -8.00 -35.13
N SER A 2 -8.85 -6.95 -34.88
CA SER A 2 -8.44 -5.55 -35.15
C SER A 2 -7.30 -5.12 -34.22
N VAL A 3 -6.42 -4.21 -34.69
CA VAL A 3 -5.33 -3.61 -33.89
C VAL A 3 -5.87 -2.99 -32.59
N SER A 4 -7.06 -2.41 -32.61
CA SER A 4 -7.73 -1.87 -31.43
C SER A 4 -8.11 -2.95 -30.42
N ALA A 5 -8.55 -4.13 -30.88
CA ALA A 5 -8.89 -5.25 -30.01
C ALA A 5 -7.64 -5.90 -29.39
N LEU A 6 -6.53 -5.95 -30.13
CA LEU A 6 -5.23 -6.39 -29.59
C LEU A 6 -4.75 -5.45 -28.48
N ARG A 7 -4.77 -4.12 -28.71
CA ARG A 7 -4.38 -3.14 -27.68
C ARG A 7 -5.25 -3.21 -26.43
N LEU A 8 -6.56 -3.41 -26.57
CA LEU A 8 -7.46 -3.57 -25.42
C LEU A 8 -7.13 -4.83 -24.62
N ARG A 9 -6.82 -5.96 -25.29
CA ARG A 9 -6.37 -7.19 -24.61
C ARG A 9 -5.07 -6.98 -23.84
N GLU A 10 -4.14 -6.18 -24.36
CA GLU A 10 -2.86 -5.88 -23.70
C GLU A 10 -3.00 -4.96 -22.48
N ASN A 11 -4.09 -4.17 -22.45
CA ASN A 11 -4.39 -3.22 -21.39
C ASN A 11 -5.33 -3.79 -20.32
N LEU A 12 -5.75 -5.05 -20.45
CA LEU A 12 -6.59 -5.71 -19.47
C LEU A 12 -5.82 -5.92 -18.16
N SER A 13 -6.38 -5.42 -17.07
CA SER A 13 -5.90 -5.57 -15.70
C SER A 13 -7.02 -6.07 -14.80
N VAL A 14 -6.70 -6.34 -13.55
CA VAL A 14 -7.64 -6.85 -12.57
C VAL A 14 -7.40 -6.19 -11.22
N ALA A 15 -8.48 -6.00 -10.46
CA ALA A 15 -8.41 -5.57 -9.07
C ALA A 15 -9.28 -6.49 -8.22
N PHE A 16 -8.84 -6.72 -6.98
CA PHE A 16 -9.65 -7.41 -5.99
C PHE A 16 -10.61 -6.45 -5.31
N GLN A 17 -11.82 -6.90 -5.09
CA GLN A 17 -12.83 -6.21 -4.29
C GLN A 17 -13.56 -7.19 -3.39
N ARG A 18 -14.26 -6.66 -2.39
CA ARG A 18 -15.12 -7.47 -1.53
C ARG A 18 -16.45 -7.79 -2.21
N GLY A 19 -16.79 -9.08 -2.26
CA GLY A 19 -18.09 -9.61 -2.61
C GLY A 19 -19.00 -9.79 -1.39
N LYS A 20 -20.28 -10.10 -1.65
CA LYS A 20 -21.26 -10.44 -0.60
C LYS A 20 -21.25 -11.94 -0.24
N GLY A 21 -20.65 -12.78 -1.08
CA GLY A 21 -20.59 -14.22 -0.90
C GLY A 21 -19.55 -14.63 0.16
N SER A 22 -19.87 -15.68 0.93
CA SER A 22 -18.97 -16.27 1.93
C SER A 22 -18.52 -17.70 1.55
N GLU A 23 -18.70 -18.10 0.30
CA GLU A 23 -18.49 -19.50 -0.08
C GLU A 23 -17.01 -19.81 -0.36
N GLN A 24 -16.54 -20.89 0.26
CA GLN A 24 -15.33 -21.58 -0.15
C GLN A 24 -15.45 -21.98 -1.62
N ARG A 25 -14.64 -21.36 -2.49
CA ARG A 25 -14.48 -21.81 -3.87
C ARG A 25 -13.01 -22.05 -4.15
N THR A 26 -12.72 -23.27 -4.55
CA THR A 26 -11.41 -23.72 -5.05
C THR A 26 -11.49 -24.06 -6.55
N GLY A 27 -12.61 -23.72 -7.19
CA GLY A 27 -12.96 -24.02 -8.59
C GLY A 27 -12.74 -22.85 -9.59
N PRO A 28 -13.28 -22.96 -10.82
CA PRO A 28 -13.24 -21.86 -11.81
C PRO A 28 -13.93 -20.59 -11.28
N LEU A 29 -13.71 -19.46 -11.96
CA LEU A 29 -14.35 -18.19 -11.59
C LEU A 29 -15.86 -18.39 -11.47
N GLY A 30 -16.46 -17.76 -10.46
CA GLY A 30 -17.89 -17.86 -10.22
C GLY A 30 -18.73 -17.18 -11.30
N ALA A 31 -20.05 -17.21 -11.11
CA ALA A 31 -20.96 -16.47 -11.97
C ALA A 31 -20.69 -14.96 -11.87
N PRO A 32 -21.10 -14.16 -12.87
CA PRO A 32 -21.05 -12.71 -12.79
C PRO A 32 -21.75 -12.21 -11.53
N ALA A 33 -21.10 -11.31 -10.79
CA ALA A 33 -21.60 -10.80 -9.52
C ALA A 33 -22.82 -9.87 -9.67
N VAL A 34 -23.05 -9.35 -10.87
CA VAL A 34 -24.13 -8.41 -11.19
C VAL A 34 -24.83 -8.88 -12.47
N ALA A 35 -26.16 -8.94 -12.44
CA ALA A 35 -26.99 -9.21 -13.62
C ALA A 35 -27.50 -7.90 -14.23
N GLY A 36 -27.62 -7.85 -15.56
CA GLY A 36 -28.12 -6.69 -16.31
C GLY A 36 -27.84 -6.82 -17.81
N ASP A 37 -28.24 -5.81 -18.59
CA ASP A 37 -28.07 -5.81 -20.06
C ASP A 37 -26.60 -5.62 -20.51
N ASP A 38 -25.74 -5.09 -19.63
CA ASP A 38 -24.31 -4.92 -19.88
C ASP A 38 -23.54 -4.81 -18.54
N PRO A 39 -23.51 -5.89 -17.74
CA PRO A 39 -23.01 -5.82 -16.39
C PRO A 39 -21.47 -5.71 -16.38
N PRO A 40 -20.90 -5.15 -15.30
CA PRO A 40 -19.46 -5.12 -15.13
C PRO A 40 -18.91 -6.55 -15.06
N ALA A 41 -17.77 -6.79 -15.69
CA ALA A 41 -17.06 -8.07 -15.67
C ALA A 41 -16.43 -8.29 -14.30
N VAL A 42 -17.26 -8.75 -13.36
CA VAL A 42 -16.93 -8.99 -11.96
C VAL A 42 -17.33 -10.41 -11.62
N TYR A 43 -16.39 -11.21 -11.14
CA TYR A 43 -16.62 -12.63 -10.86
C TYR A 43 -16.14 -12.99 -9.47
N ASP A 44 -16.86 -13.87 -8.79
CA ASP A 44 -16.39 -14.46 -7.54
C ASP A 44 -15.11 -15.27 -7.77
N TYR A 45 -14.16 -15.20 -6.84
CA TYR A 45 -12.87 -15.88 -6.96
C TYR A 45 -12.57 -16.78 -5.77
N LEU A 46 -12.35 -16.20 -4.59
CA LEU A 46 -11.93 -16.97 -3.41
C LEU A 46 -12.45 -16.31 -2.14
N GLY A 47 -13.27 -17.03 -1.37
CA GLY A 47 -13.88 -16.51 -0.16
C GLY A 47 -14.81 -15.34 -0.46
N ASP A 48 -14.56 -14.21 0.21
CA ASP A 48 -15.28 -12.95 -0.03
C ASP A 48 -14.62 -12.09 -1.11
N MET A 49 -13.62 -12.59 -1.85
CA MET A 49 -12.98 -11.84 -2.92
C MET A 49 -13.64 -12.05 -4.27
N GLN A 50 -13.85 -10.93 -4.97
CA GLN A 50 -14.23 -10.87 -6.37
C GLN A 50 -13.10 -10.26 -7.20
N LEU A 51 -12.95 -10.74 -8.43
CA LEU A 51 -12.11 -10.13 -9.45
C LEU A 51 -12.94 -9.17 -10.27
N ARG A 52 -12.53 -7.90 -10.29
CA ARG A 52 -13.05 -6.89 -11.20
C ARG A 52 -12.06 -6.70 -12.35
N PHE A 53 -12.49 -6.97 -13.58
CA PHE A 53 -11.69 -6.70 -14.77
C PHE A 53 -11.77 -5.23 -15.17
N MET A 54 -10.64 -4.68 -15.60
CA MET A 54 -10.48 -3.27 -15.91
C MET A 54 -9.56 -3.08 -17.12
N PHE A 55 -9.76 -2.04 -17.90
CA PHE A 55 -8.82 -1.60 -18.92
C PHE A 55 -8.01 -0.42 -18.38
N THR A 56 -6.69 -0.54 -18.41
CA THR A 56 -5.78 0.51 -18.00
C THR A 56 -5.23 1.22 -19.24
N ALA A 57 -5.55 2.50 -19.39
CA ALA A 57 -5.01 3.33 -20.45
C ALA A 57 -3.53 3.69 -20.17
N PRO A 58 -2.75 4.12 -21.19
CA PRO A 58 -1.33 4.46 -21.03
C PRO A 58 -1.05 5.58 -20.03
N ASP A 59 -2.01 6.47 -19.81
CA ASP A 59 -1.98 7.55 -18.81
C ASP A 59 -2.27 7.06 -17.38
N GLY A 60 -2.58 5.77 -17.21
CA GLY A 60 -2.94 5.16 -15.93
C GLY A 60 -4.42 5.19 -15.62
N THR A 61 -5.26 5.83 -16.45
CA THR A 61 -6.70 5.89 -16.27
C THR A 61 -7.29 4.49 -16.37
N GLN A 62 -8.16 4.12 -15.44
CA GLN A 62 -8.77 2.79 -15.39
C GLN A 62 -10.27 2.85 -15.66
N ALA A 63 -10.74 2.00 -16.57
CA ALA A 63 -12.15 1.82 -16.86
C ALA A 63 -12.58 0.40 -16.51
N VAL A 64 -13.74 0.23 -15.87
CA VAL A 64 -14.29 -1.10 -15.56
C VAL A 64 -14.66 -1.79 -16.86
N ALA A 65 -14.14 -3.00 -17.08
CA ALA A 65 -14.50 -3.81 -18.23
C ALA A 65 -15.90 -4.39 -18.02
N LYS A 66 -16.64 -4.56 -19.12
CA LYS A 66 -17.97 -5.16 -19.10
C LYS A 66 -17.96 -6.56 -19.70
N GLU A 67 -19.01 -7.34 -19.45
CA GLU A 67 -19.17 -8.68 -20.05
C GLU A 67 -19.09 -8.62 -21.58
N ALA A 68 -19.74 -7.62 -22.19
CA ALA A 68 -19.72 -7.42 -23.65
C ALA A 68 -18.31 -7.13 -24.17
N ASP A 69 -17.45 -6.47 -23.38
CA ASP A 69 -16.05 -6.24 -23.76
C ASP A 69 -15.27 -7.55 -23.80
N LEU A 70 -15.42 -8.41 -22.79
CA LEU A 70 -14.75 -9.72 -22.77
C LEU A 70 -15.20 -10.60 -23.93
N GLN A 71 -16.51 -10.62 -24.22
CA GLN A 71 -17.07 -11.32 -25.38
C GLN A 71 -16.53 -10.79 -26.70
N ARG A 72 -16.53 -9.47 -26.91
CA ARG A 72 -15.95 -8.82 -28.11
C ARG A 72 -14.48 -9.14 -28.27
N LEU A 73 -13.77 -9.28 -27.17
CA LEU A 73 -12.38 -9.68 -27.15
C LEU A 73 -12.19 -11.19 -27.22
N ASN A 74 -13.22 -12.03 -27.36
CA ASN A 74 -13.12 -13.50 -27.32
C ASN A 74 -12.32 -14.01 -26.11
N LEU A 75 -12.61 -13.46 -24.92
CA LEU A 75 -12.00 -13.89 -23.66
C LEU A 75 -13.09 -14.50 -22.77
N THR A 76 -12.90 -15.75 -22.36
CA THR A 76 -13.63 -16.28 -21.19
C THR A 76 -13.08 -15.64 -19.92
N PRO A 77 -13.81 -15.68 -18.78
CA PRO A 77 -13.31 -15.13 -17.52
C PRO A 77 -11.93 -15.68 -17.12
N GLU A 78 -11.69 -16.98 -17.34
CA GLU A 78 -10.42 -17.64 -17.03
C GLU A 78 -9.29 -17.19 -17.95
N LEU A 79 -9.58 -17.02 -19.25
CA LEU A 79 -8.63 -16.48 -20.21
C LEU A 79 -8.35 -15.01 -19.92
N ALA A 80 -9.36 -14.24 -19.52
CA ALA A 80 -9.22 -12.85 -19.09
C ALA A 80 -8.32 -12.74 -17.84
N MET A 81 -8.52 -13.60 -16.85
CA MET A 81 -7.66 -13.67 -15.65
C MET A 81 -6.21 -14.02 -15.99
N THR A 82 -6.03 -15.00 -16.88
CA THR A 82 -4.69 -15.40 -17.36
C THR A 82 -4.03 -14.25 -18.12
N GLN A 83 -4.76 -13.58 -19.02
CA GLN A 83 -4.28 -12.42 -19.77
C GLN A 83 -3.93 -11.27 -18.85
N ALA A 84 -4.77 -10.94 -17.86
CA ALA A 84 -4.50 -9.90 -16.88
C ALA A 84 -3.24 -10.19 -16.05
N THR A 85 -2.99 -11.47 -15.71
CA THR A 85 -1.77 -11.89 -15.01
C THR A 85 -0.52 -11.66 -15.89
N VAL A 86 -0.59 -12.04 -17.17
CA VAL A 86 0.49 -11.80 -18.14
C VAL A 86 0.74 -10.31 -18.33
N ASN A 87 -0.32 -9.51 -18.48
CA ASN A 87 -0.24 -8.07 -18.64
C ASN A 87 0.37 -7.40 -17.40
N THR A 88 -0.04 -7.82 -16.20
CA THR A 88 0.52 -7.33 -14.94
C THR A 88 2.02 -7.55 -14.87
N ARG A 89 2.48 -8.77 -15.20
CA ARG A 89 3.90 -9.09 -15.23
C ARG A 89 4.67 -8.29 -16.31
N ARG A 90 4.06 -8.07 -17.48
CA ARG A 90 4.65 -7.26 -18.56
C ARG A 90 4.80 -5.79 -18.14
N ALA A 91 3.74 -5.19 -17.61
CA ALA A 91 3.70 -3.77 -17.27
C ALA A 91 4.52 -3.45 -16.00
N ARG A 92 4.50 -4.34 -15.00
CA ARG A 92 5.02 -4.07 -13.65
C ARG A 92 6.26 -4.89 -13.31
N GLY A 93 6.61 -5.87 -14.14
CA GLY A 93 7.71 -6.79 -13.90
C GLY A 93 7.33 -7.95 -12.97
N ALA A 94 8.32 -8.79 -12.66
CA ALA A 94 8.14 -9.91 -11.76
C ALA A 94 7.80 -9.45 -10.34
N PRO A 95 6.91 -10.17 -9.62
CA PRO A 95 6.59 -9.88 -8.23
C PRO A 95 7.85 -9.86 -7.36
N LYS A 96 7.97 -8.80 -6.55
CA LYS A 96 9.00 -8.68 -5.52
C LYS A 96 8.33 -8.51 -4.17
N HIS A 97 8.96 -9.05 -3.16
CA HIS A 97 8.51 -8.94 -1.78
C HIS A 97 9.66 -8.44 -0.92
N ALA A 98 9.32 -7.73 0.14
CA ALA A 98 10.24 -7.25 1.16
C ALA A 98 9.73 -7.65 2.54
N LEU A 99 10.64 -7.79 3.49
CA LEU A 99 10.27 -8.02 4.87
C LEU A 99 9.54 -6.78 5.40
N PHE A 100 8.30 -6.97 5.85
CA PHE A 100 7.49 -5.92 6.46
C PHE A 100 7.75 -5.86 7.97
N GLY A 101 7.83 -7.03 8.62
CA GLY A 101 8.15 -7.17 10.04
C GLY A 101 7.75 -8.55 10.57
N GLN A 102 8.44 -9.03 11.61
CA GLN A 102 8.13 -10.31 12.29
C GLN A 102 7.86 -11.49 11.33
N SER A 103 8.75 -11.70 10.35
CA SER A 103 8.62 -12.75 9.32
C SER A 103 7.38 -12.64 8.42
N VAL A 104 6.69 -11.50 8.42
CA VAL A 104 5.66 -11.13 7.46
C VAL A 104 6.29 -10.37 6.32
N TYR A 105 5.94 -10.75 5.10
CA TYR A 105 6.41 -10.16 3.86
C TYR A 105 5.29 -9.37 3.19
N GLN A 106 5.65 -8.25 2.57
CA GLN A 106 4.74 -7.44 1.76
C GLN A 106 5.21 -7.41 0.31
N PHE A 107 4.27 -7.52 -0.62
CA PHE A 107 4.57 -7.31 -2.03
C PHE A 107 4.74 -5.83 -2.36
N THR A 108 5.71 -5.56 -3.22
CA THR A 108 5.89 -4.24 -3.82
C THR A 108 6.09 -4.42 -5.33
N GLY A 109 5.11 -3.97 -6.10
CA GLY A 109 5.21 -3.89 -7.55
C GLY A 109 5.89 -2.62 -8.03
N ARG A 110 6.25 -2.55 -9.32
CA ARG A 110 6.54 -1.25 -9.96
C ARG A 110 5.22 -0.59 -10.37
N GLY A 111 4.99 0.65 -9.94
CA GLY A 111 3.82 1.45 -10.37
C GLY A 111 2.75 1.58 -9.28
N ASN A 112 1.47 1.67 -9.67
CA ASN A 112 0.35 1.92 -8.76
C ASN A 112 0.15 0.76 -7.76
N ALA A 113 0.16 1.05 -6.46
CA ALA A 113 -0.02 0.08 -5.39
C ALA A 113 -1.38 -0.64 -5.44
N ASP A 114 -2.43 -0.02 -6.00
CA ASP A 114 -3.81 -0.56 -5.97
C ASP A 114 -3.96 -1.94 -6.60
N THR A 115 -3.07 -2.28 -7.52
CA THR A 115 -3.08 -3.55 -8.25
C THR A 115 -2.00 -4.53 -7.80
N ASP A 116 -1.23 -4.22 -6.73
CA ASP A 116 -0.20 -5.15 -6.20
C ASP A 116 -0.82 -6.48 -5.73
N ALA A 117 -2.06 -6.42 -5.24
CA ALA A 117 -2.82 -7.61 -4.90
C ALA A 117 -2.98 -8.58 -6.07
N SER A 118 -2.96 -8.12 -7.33
CA SER A 118 -3.06 -8.94 -8.54
C SER A 118 -1.98 -10.01 -8.66
N TYR A 119 -0.83 -9.83 -7.99
CA TYR A 119 0.21 -10.86 -7.92
C TYR A 119 -0.25 -12.14 -7.21
N LEU A 120 -1.36 -12.12 -6.46
CA LEU A 120 -2.00 -13.33 -5.95
C LEU A 120 -2.33 -14.34 -7.07
N LEU A 121 -2.64 -13.84 -8.28
CA LEU A 121 -3.00 -14.67 -9.44
C LEU A 121 -1.81 -15.35 -10.12
N ASP A 122 -0.58 -14.91 -9.83
CA ASP A 122 0.64 -15.44 -10.45
C ASP A 122 1.04 -16.79 -9.83
N ARG A 123 0.35 -17.86 -10.23
CA ARG A 123 0.59 -19.23 -9.73
C ARG A 123 2.03 -19.70 -9.94
N GLY A 124 2.69 -19.23 -11.00
CA GLY A 124 4.09 -19.57 -11.26
C GLY A 124 4.99 -19.05 -10.16
N PHE A 125 4.82 -17.79 -9.78
CA PHE A 125 5.55 -17.19 -8.66
C PHE A 125 5.29 -17.92 -7.33
N TRP A 126 4.03 -18.21 -7.00
CA TRP A 126 3.72 -18.87 -5.72
C TRP A 126 4.24 -20.31 -5.64
N ARG A 127 4.28 -21.02 -6.78
CA ARG A 127 4.96 -22.32 -6.85
C ARG A 127 6.46 -22.21 -6.60
N THR A 128 7.12 -21.14 -7.03
CA THR A 128 8.51 -20.88 -6.68
C THR A 128 8.66 -20.63 -5.17
N GLN A 129 7.72 -19.93 -4.54
CA GLN A 129 7.76 -19.68 -3.09
C GLN A 129 7.68 -20.97 -2.26
N LEU A 130 7.04 -22.02 -2.76
CA LEU A 130 7.00 -23.33 -2.08
C LEU A 130 8.39 -23.98 -1.92
N GLN A 131 9.41 -23.53 -2.65
CA GLN A 131 10.79 -23.98 -2.45
C GLN A 131 11.39 -23.42 -1.15
N ALA A 132 11.03 -22.18 -0.80
CA ALA A 132 11.46 -21.53 0.44
C ALA A 132 10.53 -21.88 1.62
N PHE A 133 9.24 -22.10 1.34
CA PHE A 133 8.20 -22.35 2.33
C PHE A 133 7.49 -23.70 2.03
N PRO A 134 8.13 -24.84 2.36
CA PRO A 134 7.68 -26.16 1.92
C PRO A 134 6.35 -26.59 2.55
N LYS A 135 5.98 -26.02 3.71
CA LYS A 135 4.69 -26.27 4.36
C LYS A 135 3.55 -25.45 3.75
N GLY A 136 3.84 -24.57 2.79
CA GLY A 136 2.88 -23.67 2.17
C GLY A 136 3.11 -22.22 2.54
N VAL A 137 2.31 -21.34 1.94
CA VAL A 137 2.37 -19.90 2.17
C VAL A 137 1.00 -19.41 2.62
N VAL A 138 0.93 -18.72 3.76
CA VAL A 138 -0.30 -18.07 4.22
C VAL A 138 -0.30 -16.63 3.74
N ALA A 139 -1.38 -16.17 3.13
CA ALA A 139 -1.51 -14.82 2.59
C ALA A 139 -2.80 -14.12 3.04
N ALA A 140 -2.76 -12.79 3.05
CA ALA A 140 -3.89 -11.92 3.36
C ALA A 140 -3.93 -10.70 2.43
N ILE A 141 -5.15 -10.32 2.05
CA ILE A 141 -5.46 -9.11 1.26
C ILE A 141 -6.49 -8.29 2.05
N PRO A 142 -6.08 -7.64 3.16
CA PRO A 142 -7.03 -6.96 4.04
C PRO A 142 -7.71 -5.76 3.35
N ARG A 143 -6.97 -5.07 2.48
CA ARG A 143 -7.43 -3.89 1.74
C ARG A 143 -6.91 -3.82 0.31
N ARG A 144 -7.47 -2.92 -0.49
CA ARG A 144 -7.06 -2.65 -1.87
C ARG A 144 -5.55 -2.42 -1.96
N GLY A 145 -4.93 -3.01 -2.98
CA GLY A 145 -3.49 -2.91 -3.22
C GLY A 145 -2.57 -3.57 -2.20
N SER A 146 -3.11 -4.20 -1.14
CA SER A 146 -2.29 -4.84 -0.13
C SER A 146 -2.23 -6.35 -0.34
N LEU A 147 -1.03 -6.92 -0.29
CA LEU A 147 -0.82 -8.37 -0.32
C LEU A 147 0.33 -8.68 0.63
N PHE A 148 -0.01 -9.43 1.67
CA PHE A 148 0.94 -9.87 2.69
C PHE A 148 0.97 -11.38 2.74
N PHE A 149 2.12 -11.93 3.13
CA PHE A 149 2.25 -13.36 3.34
C PHE A 149 3.28 -13.73 4.41
N ALA A 150 3.18 -14.95 4.90
CA ALA A 150 4.08 -15.57 5.86
C ALA A 150 4.27 -17.05 5.54
N ASP A 151 5.34 -17.65 6.08
CA ASP A 151 5.55 -19.10 6.00
C ASP A 151 4.46 -19.84 6.78
N ALA A 152 3.76 -20.78 6.15
CA ALA A 152 2.77 -21.61 6.83
C ALA A 152 3.39 -22.53 7.91
N GLY A 153 4.71 -22.75 7.85
CA GLY A 153 5.47 -23.49 8.85
C GLY A 153 5.80 -22.72 10.13
N ASP A 154 5.66 -21.39 10.13
CA ASP A 154 5.97 -20.52 11.27
C ASP A 154 4.67 -19.99 11.88
N SER A 155 4.22 -20.63 12.95
CA SER A 155 2.97 -20.25 13.62
C SER A 155 2.98 -18.81 14.12
N ALA A 156 4.11 -18.32 14.64
CA ALA A 156 4.22 -16.95 15.14
C ALA A 156 4.07 -15.93 14.00
N ALA A 157 4.67 -16.19 12.84
CA ALA A 157 4.53 -15.35 11.66
C ALA A 157 3.09 -15.34 11.13
N THR A 158 2.43 -16.51 11.10
CA THR A 158 1.03 -16.60 10.66
C THR A 158 0.05 -15.89 11.61
N GLU A 159 0.29 -15.96 12.92
CA GLU A 159 -0.50 -15.24 13.92
C GLU A 159 -0.29 -13.72 13.83
N GLU A 160 0.95 -13.25 13.61
CA GLU A 160 1.20 -11.83 13.37
C GLU A 160 0.54 -11.36 12.08
N LEU A 161 0.66 -12.13 10.98
CA LEU A 161 -0.04 -11.84 9.73
C LEU A 161 -1.55 -11.69 9.96
N ALA A 162 -2.16 -12.62 10.71
CA ALA A 162 -3.58 -12.59 11.02
C ALA A 162 -3.97 -11.34 11.84
N ARG A 163 -3.22 -11.03 12.89
CA ARG A 163 -3.46 -9.84 13.74
C ARG A 163 -3.28 -8.54 12.96
N MET A 164 -2.22 -8.43 12.18
CA MET A 164 -1.93 -7.26 11.34
C MET A 164 -3.00 -7.08 10.26
N ALA A 165 -3.35 -8.15 9.53
CA ALA A 165 -4.36 -8.10 8.50
C ALA A 165 -5.73 -7.72 9.07
N SER A 166 -6.10 -8.22 10.26
CA SER A 166 -7.33 -7.80 10.95
C SER A 166 -7.34 -6.29 11.20
N ARG A 167 -6.28 -5.73 11.82
CA ARG A 167 -6.18 -4.27 12.06
C ARG A 167 -6.32 -3.47 10.76
N LEU A 168 -5.61 -3.87 9.71
CA LEU A 168 -5.66 -3.21 8.41
C LEU A 168 -7.04 -3.31 7.75
N HIS A 169 -7.70 -4.47 7.85
CA HIS A 169 -9.04 -4.68 7.31
C HIS A 169 -10.05 -3.79 8.01
N HIS A 170 -10.01 -3.73 9.34
CA HIS A 170 -10.91 -2.88 10.13
C HIS A 170 -10.71 -1.39 9.82
N ALA A 171 -9.46 -0.93 9.72
CA ALA A 171 -9.12 0.45 9.35
C ALA A 171 -9.53 0.83 7.92
N ALA A 172 -9.57 -0.11 6.98
CA ALA A 172 -9.72 0.16 5.56
C ALA A 172 -11.11 0.58 5.06
N SER A 173 -12.12 0.71 5.94
CA SER A 173 -13.48 1.16 5.60
C SER A 173 -14.03 0.59 4.27
N GLU A 174 -14.18 1.42 3.22
CA GLU A 174 -14.69 1.07 1.89
C GLU A 174 -13.65 0.35 0.99
N HIS A 175 -12.37 0.43 1.35
CA HIS A 175 -11.26 -0.22 0.64
C HIS A 175 -11.00 -1.65 1.13
N ARG A 176 -11.86 -2.18 1.99
CA ARG A 176 -11.82 -3.57 2.45
C ARG A 176 -11.91 -4.53 1.27
N VAL A 177 -11.04 -5.54 1.27
CA VAL A 177 -11.05 -6.57 0.24
C VAL A 177 -11.47 -7.91 0.81
N SER A 178 -10.72 -8.45 1.77
CA SER A 178 -11.01 -9.77 2.33
C SER A 178 -10.88 -9.81 3.84
N ASN A 179 -11.82 -10.52 4.48
CA ASN A 179 -11.75 -10.87 5.91
C ASN A 179 -11.24 -12.31 6.16
N PHE A 180 -10.64 -12.95 5.16
CA PHE A 180 -10.06 -14.29 5.27
C PHE A 180 -8.54 -14.31 5.14
N LEU A 181 -7.96 -15.36 5.72
CA LEU A 181 -6.62 -15.86 5.44
C LEU A 181 -6.71 -16.96 4.38
N TYR A 182 -5.73 -16.96 3.49
CA TYR A 182 -5.61 -17.91 2.40
C TYR A 182 -4.32 -18.70 2.54
N ILE A 183 -4.33 -19.96 2.16
CA ILE A 183 -3.13 -20.80 2.10
C ILE A 183 -2.88 -21.25 0.67
N PHE A 184 -1.64 -21.11 0.21
CA PHE A 184 -1.17 -21.67 -1.04
C PHE A 184 -0.36 -22.94 -0.76
N GLY A 185 -0.79 -24.04 -1.35
CA GLY A 185 -0.10 -25.34 -1.28
C GLY A 185 -0.03 -26.03 -2.63
N ALA A 186 0.15 -27.36 -2.62
CA ALA A 186 0.27 -28.16 -3.84
C ALA A 186 -0.96 -28.05 -4.77
N ARG A 187 -2.15 -27.86 -4.19
CA ARG A 187 -3.44 -27.77 -4.91
C ARG A 187 -3.78 -26.36 -5.38
N GLY A 188 -2.99 -25.36 -4.99
CA GLY A 188 -3.27 -23.95 -5.24
C GLY A 188 -3.77 -23.22 -3.99
N TRP A 189 -4.57 -22.18 -4.20
CA TRP A 189 -5.13 -21.35 -3.14
C TRP A 189 -6.37 -22.00 -2.51
N GLU A 190 -6.39 -22.00 -1.18
CA GLU A 190 -7.53 -22.45 -0.37
C GLU A 190 -7.77 -21.45 0.77
N ILE A 191 -8.99 -21.45 1.33
CA ILE A 191 -9.31 -20.62 2.49
C ILE A 191 -8.81 -21.33 3.75
N LEU A 192 -7.94 -20.66 4.51
CA LEU A 192 -7.41 -21.17 5.77
C LEU A 192 -8.37 -20.89 6.94
N GLY A 193 -8.96 -19.70 6.97
CA GLY A 193 -9.87 -19.28 8.03
C GLY A 193 -10.19 -17.79 7.97
N THR A 194 -11.09 -17.32 8.85
CA THR A 194 -11.40 -15.89 8.98
C THR A 194 -10.31 -15.17 9.77
N LEU A 195 -10.08 -13.89 9.48
CA LEU A 195 -9.27 -13.03 10.33
C LEU A 195 -9.88 -12.94 11.74
N PRO A 196 -9.05 -12.84 12.78
CA PRO A 196 -9.55 -12.69 14.15
C PRO A 196 -10.32 -11.38 14.27
N ALA A 197 -11.36 -11.39 15.11
CA ALA A 197 -12.05 -10.16 15.49
C ALA A 197 -11.03 -9.16 16.07
N GLU A 198 -11.18 -7.88 15.72
CA GLU A 198 -10.33 -6.82 16.29
C GLU A 198 -10.36 -6.92 17.81
N ALA A 199 -9.18 -7.11 18.42
CA ALA A 199 -9.07 -7.08 19.86
C ALA A 199 -9.57 -5.70 20.32
N PRO A 200 -10.51 -5.62 21.29
CA PRO A 200 -10.99 -4.34 21.78
C PRO A 200 -9.77 -3.50 22.18
N ALA A 201 -9.71 -2.27 21.66
CA ALA A 201 -8.66 -1.34 22.04
C ALA A 201 -8.54 -1.34 23.57
N PRO A 202 -7.33 -1.44 24.15
CA PRO A 202 -7.17 -1.46 25.60
C PRO A 202 -7.92 -0.27 26.15
N ASN A 203 -8.97 -0.55 26.93
CA ASN A 203 -9.93 0.43 27.43
C ASN A 203 -9.17 1.67 27.92
N SER A 204 -9.36 2.79 27.21
CA SER A 204 -9.15 4.10 27.80
C SER A 204 -10.27 4.32 28.82
N ALA A 205 -10.13 3.64 29.96
CA ALA A 205 -10.95 3.86 31.13
C ALA A 205 -10.63 5.27 31.68
N ALA A 206 -11.35 6.29 31.18
CA ALA A 206 -11.65 7.51 31.92
C ALA A 206 -12.59 8.42 31.10
N GLY A 207 -13.88 8.36 31.45
CA GLY A 207 -14.84 9.46 31.46
C GLY A 207 -14.82 10.51 30.35
N GLY A 208 -15.70 10.34 29.36
CA GLY A 208 -16.11 11.42 28.45
C GLY A 208 -17.63 11.43 28.28
N ARG A 209 -18.30 12.45 28.82
CA ARG A 209 -19.76 12.72 28.74
C ARG A 209 -20.36 12.50 27.33
N PRO A 210 -21.63 12.08 27.22
CA PRO A 210 -22.33 12.05 25.94
C PRO A 210 -22.54 13.48 25.41
N ARG A 211 -22.03 13.77 24.22
CA ARG A 211 -22.40 14.98 23.47
C ARG A 211 -23.68 14.69 22.66
N PRO A 212 -24.72 15.53 22.76
CA PRO A 212 -25.93 15.39 21.97
C PRO A 212 -25.74 15.93 20.54
N GLY A 213 -26.30 15.21 19.57
CA GLY A 213 -26.83 15.70 18.31
C GLY A 213 -25.86 16.37 17.33
N SER A 214 -25.25 15.60 16.43
CA SER A 214 -24.83 16.10 15.11
C SER A 214 -25.74 15.55 14.02
N ARG A 215 -26.60 16.44 13.55
CA ARG A 215 -27.46 16.35 12.36
C ARG A 215 -26.59 15.98 11.15
N GLN A 216 -26.97 14.92 10.46
CA GLN A 216 -26.32 14.43 9.24
C GLN A 216 -26.67 15.34 8.05
N PRO A 217 -25.71 15.91 7.31
CA PRO A 217 -25.97 16.39 5.97
C PRO A 217 -25.72 15.29 4.94
N ALA A 218 -26.56 15.30 3.92
CA ALA A 218 -26.55 14.40 2.78
C ALA A 218 -25.35 14.64 1.85
N ARG A 219 -24.95 13.53 1.19
CA ARG A 219 -24.28 13.34 -0.10
C ARG A 219 -23.45 14.48 -0.74
N GLU A 220 -22.33 14.00 -1.29
CA GLU A 220 -21.62 14.48 -2.49
C GLU A 220 -20.35 15.32 -2.26
N SER A 221 -19.25 14.60 -1.98
CA SER A 221 -17.92 14.87 -2.56
C SER A 221 -17.07 13.59 -2.47
N VAL A 222 -16.65 13.12 -3.64
CA VAL A 222 -15.76 11.97 -3.86
C VAL A 222 -14.30 12.45 -3.74
N GLU A 223 -13.46 11.63 -3.11
CA GLU A 223 -12.00 11.73 -2.89
C GLU A 223 -11.48 12.80 -1.91
N PRO A 224 -11.08 12.39 -0.68
CA PRO A 224 -9.79 12.85 -0.14
C PRO A 224 -9.00 11.82 0.71
N TYR A 225 -9.51 10.62 0.98
CA TYR A 225 -8.92 9.72 2.00
C TYR A 225 -7.69 8.93 1.53
N GLU A 226 -7.62 8.50 0.26
CA GLU A 226 -6.51 7.68 -0.28
C GLU A 226 -5.24 8.49 -0.58
N GLU A 227 -5.37 9.72 -1.11
CA GLU A 227 -4.25 10.67 -1.21
C GLU A 227 -3.67 10.99 0.18
N GLN A 228 -4.51 10.98 1.21
CA GLN A 228 -4.13 11.35 2.57
C GLN A 228 -3.30 10.27 3.28
N GLU A 229 -3.48 8.98 3.00
CA GLU A 229 -2.63 7.93 3.61
C GLU A 229 -1.28 7.73 2.89
N LEU A 230 -1.28 7.79 1.55
CA LEU A 230 -0.05 7.77 0.75
C LEU A 230 0.83 8.97 1.10
N SER A 231 0.24 10.17 1.20
CA SER A 231 0.93 11.36 1.68
C SER A 231 1.48 11.18 3.09
N LEU A 232 0.73 10.62 4.04
CA LEU A 232 1.21 10.41 5.41
C LEU A 232 2.41 9.46 5.49
N SER A 233 2.45 8.40 4.69
CA SER A 233 3.60 7.47 4.65
C SER A 233 4.85 8.11 4.03
N LEU A 234 4.68 8.88 2.94
CA LEU A 234 5.74 9.66 2.29
C LEU A 234 6.30 10.74 3.23
N VAL A 235 5.41 11.42 3.96
CA VAL A 235 5.74 12.43 4.97
C VAL A 235 6.51 11.80 6.13
N ALA A 236 6.07 10.66 6.66
CA ALA A 236 6.75 9.97 7.75
C ALA A 236 8.17 9.48 7.35
N SER A 237 8.33 8.98 6.12
CA SER A 237 9.62 8.59 5.56
C SER A 237 10.56 9.79 5.38
N GLY A 238 10.05 10.89 4.82
CA GLY A 238 10.83 12.12 4.64
C GLY A 238 11.27 12.75 5.96
N GLN A 239 10.41 12.74 6.98
CA GLN A 239 10.72 13.25 8.32
C GLN A 239 11.89 12.48 8.95
N LYS A 240 11.94 11.15 8.81
CA LYS A 240 13.05 10.33 9.32
C LYS A 240 14.38 10.71 8.64
N THR A 241 14.39 10.87 7.33
CA THR A 241 15.58 11.30 6.58
C THR A 241 16.09 12.66 7.07
N VAL A 242 15.19 13.62 7.26
CA VAL A 242 15.53 14.96 7.74
C VAL A 242 16.12 14.93 9.16
N ILE A 243 15.54 14.14 10.07
CA ILE A 243 16.04 13.98 11.44
C ILE A 243 17.45 13.37 11.43
N TYR A 244 17.68 12.33 10.62
CA TYR A 244 19.01 11.72 10.51
C TYR A 244 20.04 12.68 9.92
N CYS A 245 19.69 13.47 8.91
CA CYS A 245 20.57 14.52 8.38
C CYS A 245 20.91 15.56 9.44
N LEU A 246 19.96 15.96 10.28
CA LEU A 246 20.20 16.92 11.35
C LEU A 246 21.17 16.35 12.40
N ILE A 247 20.96 15.11 12.85
CA ILE A 247 21.85 14.42 13.79
C ILE A 247 23.25 14.27 13.17
N ALA A 248 23.34 13.80 11.92
CA ALA A 248 24.60 13.64 11.21
C ALA A 248 25.36 14.96 11.09
N ASN A 249 24.66 16.07 10.83
CA ASN A 249 25.28 17.39 10.75
C ASN A 249 25.86 17.85 12.09
N PHE A 250 25.18 17.58 13.22
CA PHE A 250 25.70 17.87 14.55
C PHE A 250 26.93 17.01 14.91
N VAL A 251 26.88 15.71 14.61
CA VAL A 251 28.00 14.79 14.83
C VAL A 251 29.21 15.20 14.00
N LEU A 252 29.00 15.51 12.71
CA LEU A 252 30.05 15.96 11.80
C LEU A 252 30.65 17.30 12.25
N SER A 253 29.82 18.22 12.75
CA SER A 253 30.26 19.50 13.32
C SER A 253 31.11 19.32 14.57
N ALA A 254 30.72 18.41 15.47
CA ALA A 254 31.51 18.09 16.66
C ALA A 254 32.85 17.43 16.30
N ALA A 255 32.83 16.46 15.37
CA ALA A 255 34.03 15.74 14.93
C ALA A 255 35.01 16.65 14.16
N ALA A 256 34.51 17.56 13.33
CA ALA A 256 35.34 18.55 12.63
C ALA A 256 36.01 19.53 13.59
N ARG A 257 35.32 19.97 14.65
CA ARG A 257 35.89 20.83 15.70
C ARG A 257 36.91 20.09 16.57
N GLY A 258 36.75 18.78 16.76
CA GLY A 258 37.69 17.93 17.48
C GLY A 258 38.97 17.58 16.71
N GLY A 259 39.12 18.05 15.46
CA GLY A 259 40.29 17.76 14.62
C GLY A 259 40.39 16.31 14.15
N SER A 260 39.37 15.48 14.40
CA SER A 260 39.39 14.04 14.11
C SER A 260 39.18 13.71 12.63
N ILE A 261 38.80 14.69 11.80
CA ILE A 261 38.48 14.49 10.38
C ILE A 261 39.24 15.52 9.54
N PRO A 262 39.95 15.09 8.47
CA PRO A 262 40.58 16.00 7.52
C PRO A 262 39.59 17.01 6.90
N PRO A 263 39.96 18.29 6.71
CA PRO A 263 39.04 19.33 6.23
C PRO A 263 38.36 19.03 4.89
N LEU A 264 39.07 18.38 3.97
CA LEU A 264 38.50 17.97 2.67
C LEU A 264 37.40 16.91 2.82
N ILE A 265 37.63 15.91 3.69
CA ILE A 265 36.65 14.85 3.94
C ILE A 265 35.43 15.42 4.66
N ALA A 266 35.64 16.29 5.65
CA ALA A 266 34.54 16.98 6.33
C ALA A 266 33.69 17.78 5.32
N SER A 267 34.32 18.53 4.42
CA SER A 267 33.63 19.32 3.40
C SER A 267 32.78 18.44 2.45
N ALA A 268 33.34 17.32 1.98
CA ALA A 268 32.60 16.36 1.15
C ALA A 268 31.39 15.76 1.89
N LEU A 269 31.53 15.42 3.17
CA LEU A 269 30.44 14.89 4.00
C LEU A 269 29.35 15.93 4.27
N TYR A 270 29.70 17.21 4.43
CA TYR A 270 28.71 18.29 4.53
C TYR A 270 27.89 18.43 3.26
N ILE A 271 28.55 18.40 2.09
CA ILE A 271 27.87 18.48 0.78
C ILE A 271 26.93 17.27 0.60
N ALA A 272 27.39 16.06 0.91
CA ALA A 272 26.57 14.86 0.83
C ALA A 272 25.34 14.94 1.76
N THR A 273 25.53 15.40 3.00
CA THR A 273 24.44 15.55 3.98
C THR A 273 23.43 16.61 3.52
N ALA A 274 23.89 17.71 2.91
CA ALA A 274 23.04 18.74 2.34
C ALA A 274 22.21 18.24 1.15
N ALA A 275 22.80 17.43 0.26
CA ALA A 275 22.06 16.83 -0.85
C ALA A 275 20.96 15.86 -0.37
N VAL A 276 21.27 15.03 0.64
CA VAL A 276 20.31 14.09 1.23
C VAL A 276 19.18 14.83 1.97
N SER A 277 19.50 15.91 2.68
CA SER A 277 18.47 16.71 3.38
C SER A 277 17.51 17.39 2.41
N LEU A 278 18.03 17.88 1.27
CA LEU A 278 17.23 18.45 0.20
C LEU A 278 16.26 17.43 -0.41
N PHE A 279 16.73 16.19 -0.63
CA PHE A 279 15.86 15.09 -1.06
C PHE A 279 14.76 14.77 -0.03
N GLY A 280 15.09 14.81 1.26
CA GLY A 280 14.13 14.66 2.35
C GLY A 280 13.03 15.74 2.33
N ILE A 281 13.41 17.00 2.12
CA ILE A 281 12.47 18.13 2.03
C ILE A 281 11.53 17.98 0.83
N VAL A 282 12.08 17.68 -0.36
CA VAL A 282 11.27 17.46 -1.56
C VAL A 282 10.27 16.32 -1.37
N ARG A 283 10.67 15.25 -0.67
CA ARG A 283 9.81 14.12 -0.36
C ARG A 283 8.68 14.50 0.61
N ILE A 284 8.96 15.30 1.66
CA ILE A 284 7.94 15.82 2.59
C ILE A 284 6.95 16.74 1.86
N CYS A 285 7.45 17.70 1.06
CA CYS A 285 6.58 18.64 0.34
C CYS A 285 5.72 17.94 -0.71
N SER A 286 6.24 16.88 -1.35
CA SER A 286 5.49 16.06 -2.29
C SER A 286 4.42 15.22 -1.59
N GLY A 287 4.70 14.73 -0.38
CA GLY A 287 3.68 14.10 0.46
C GLY A 287 2.60 15.11 0.89
N LEU A 288 2.95 16.33 1.28
CA LEU A 288 1.98 17.35 1.72
C LEU A 288 1.14 17.98 0.59
N GLY A 289 1.15 17.45 -0.64
CA GLY A 289 0.37 17.97 -1.76
C GLY A 289 0.73 19.40 -2.19
N HIS A 290 1.92 19.91 -1.81
CA HIS A 290 2.30 21.26 -2.20
C HIS A 290 2.64 21.31 -3.69
N GLY A 291 2.08 22.30 -4.40
CA GLY A 291 2.44 22.59 -5.78
C GLY A 291 3.93 22.93 -5.94
N THR A 292 4.42 22.88 -7.18
CA THR A 292 5.83 23.09 -7.54
C THR A 292 6.42 24.38 -6.95
N SER A 293 5.62 25.46 -6.88
CA SER A 293 6.02 26.73 -6.26
C SER A 293 6.33 26.62 -4.77
N GLY A 294 5.54 25.84 -4.02
CA GLY A 294 5.79 25.57 -2.60
C GLY A 294 7.08 24.77 -2.38
N LYS A 295 7.35 23.79 -3.24
CA LYS A 295 8.59 22.98 -3.18
C LYS A 295 9.83 23.85 -3.39
N VAL A 296 9.80 24.72 -4.40
CA VAL A 296 10.90 25.65 -4.70
C VAL A 296 11.11 26.62 -3.55
N LEU A 297 10.04 27.17 -2.97
CA LEU A 297 10.14 28.07 -1.81
C LEU A 297 10.83 27.39 -0.61
N PHE A 298 10.44 26.15 -0.28
CA PHE A 298 11.09 25.40 0.82
C PHE A 298 12.53 25.01 0.52
N MET A 299 12.87 24.69 -0.74
CA MET A 299 14.26 24.45 -1.15
C MET A 299 15.12 25.71 -1.00
N VAL A 300 14.59 26.88 -1.37
CA VAL A 300 15.30 28.17 -1.22
C VAL A 300 15.45 28.54 0.26
N LEU A 301 14.39 28.37 1.07
CA LEU A 301 14.44 28.60 2.51
C LEU A 301 15.46 27.69 3.22
N ALA A 302 15.72 26.49 2.70
CA ALA A 302 16.68 25.55 3.28
C ALA A 302 18.13 26.06 3.24
N PHE A 303 18.46 27.01 2.35
CA PHE A 303 19.78 27.63 2.26
C PHE A 303 20.03 28.72 3.31
N VAL A 304 18.99 29.18 4.02
CA VAL A 304 19.12 30.13 5.12
C VAL A 304 19.13 29.34 6.44
N PRO A 305 20.28 29.13 7.11
CA PRO A 305 20.42 28.10 8.15
C PRO A 305 19.43 28.25 9.32
N LEU A 306 19.17 29.49 9.75
CA LEU A 306 18.26 29.77 10.86
C LEU A 306 16.79 29.56 10.47
N VAL A 307 16.42 29.97 9.25
CA VAL A 307 15.07 29.82 8.71
C VAL A 307 14.79 28.36 8.37
N ASN A 308 15.79 27.63 7.87
CA ASN A 308 15.73 26.20 7.66
C ASN A 308 15.41 25.46 8.96
N LEU A 309 16.09 25.79 10.07
CA LEU A 309 15.81 25.18 11.38
C LEU A 309 14.38 25.43 11.84
N ILE A 310 13.89 26.68 11.72
CA ILE A 310 12.52 27.04 12.09
C ILE A 310 11.49 26.32 11.20
N ALA A 311 11.73 26.28 9.89
CA ALA A 311 10.88 25.57 8.94
C ALA A 311 10.83 24.06 9.22
N LEU A 312 11.98 23.45 9.56
CA LEU A 312 12.10 22.05 9.93
C LEU A 312 11.30 21.73 11.20
N VAL A 313 11.45 22.56 12.22
CA VAL A 313 10.75 22.41 13.51
C VAL A 313 9.25 22.60 13.32
N TYR A 314 8.84 23.60 12.54
CA TYR A 314 7.44 23.84 12.20
C TYR A 314 6.82 22.66 11.44
N LEU A 315 7.49 22.18 10.40
CA LEU A 315 7.05 21.02 9.61
C LEU A 315 6.99 19.76 10.48
N SER A 316 8.00 19.51 11.30
CA SER A 316 8.04 18.37 12.23
C SER A 316 6.89 18.43 13.25
N ALA A 317 6.61 19.60 13.82
CA ALA A 317 5.51 19.80 14.76
C ALA A 317 4.14 19.58 14.10
N ARG A 318 3.95 20.11 12.88
CA ARG A 318 2.71 19.94 12.12
C ARG A 318 2.49 18.49 11.71
N THR A 319 3.52 17.82 11.20
CA THR A 319 3.49 16.40 10.85
C THR A 319 3.20 15.52 12.05
N ASN A 320 3.81 15.78 13.21
CA ASN A 320 3.53 15.01 14.42
C ASN A 320 2.08 15.19 14.91
N ARG A 321 1.48 16.38 14.74
CA ARG A 321 0.06 16.62 15.04
C ARG A 321 -0.85 15.81 14.11
N LEU A 322 -0.53 15.79 12.81
CA LEU A 322 -1.29 15.01 11.81
C LEU A 322 -1.18 13.50 12.06
N LEU A 323 0.03 13.00 12.34
CA LEU A 323 0.26 11.59 12.63
C LEU A 323 -0.45 11.14 13.93
N ARG A 324 -0.46 11.98 14.98
CA ARG A 324 -1.25 11.69 16.20
C ARG A 324 -2.75 11.68 15.94
N ALA A 325 -3.24 12.61 15.12
CA ALA A 325 -4.65 12.65 14.74
C ALA A 325 -5.07 11.40 13.95
N ALA A 326 -4.14 10.82 13.17
CA ALA A 326 -4.32 9.56 12.46
C ALA A 326 -4.05 8.30 13.32
N GLY A 327 -3.89 8.45 14.65
CA GLY A 327 -3.71 7.31 15.57
C GLY A 327 -2.28 6.74 15.65
N TRP A 328 -1.29 7.36 14.99
CA TRP A 328 0.10 6.88 15.03
C TRP A 328 0.80 7.29 16.33
N ARG A 329 1.57 6.36 16.91
CA ARG A 329 2.43 6.64 18.07
C ARG A 329 3.74 7.29 17.61
N VAL A 330 3.78 8.63 17.65
CA VAL A 330 4.99 9.42 17.35
C VAL A 330 5.86 9.60 18.60
N GLY A 331 7.03 8.96 18.59
CA GLY A 331 8.13 9.21 19.53
C GLY A 331 9.13 10.24 19.00
N LEU A 332 10.13 10.60 19.81
CA LEU A 332 11.15 11.61 19.47
C LEU A 332 11.98 11.26 18.22
N LEU A 333 12.03 9.98 17.84
CA LEU A 333 12.77 9.44 16.69
C LEU A 333 11.86 9.08 15.50
N GLY A 334 10.64 9.65 15.47
CA GLY A 334 9.67 9.45 14.40
C GLY A 334 8.56 8.45 14.75
N ALA A 335 7.59 8.35 13.84
CA ALA A 335 6.44 7.47 14.00
C ALA A 335 6.85 6.00 13.90
N LYS A 336 6.40 5.21 14.89
CA LYS A 336 6.36 3.76 14.80
C LYS A 336 4.94 3.39 14.39
N ALA A 337 4.80 2.62 13.32
CA ALA A 337 3.57 1.90 13.05
C ALA A 337 3.39 0.92 14.22
N SER A 338 2.34 1.09 15.00
CA SER A 338 1.91 0.16 16.05
C SER A 338 0.95 -0.87 15.45
#